data_AF-A0A1V2QCC6-F1
#
_entry.id   AF-A0A1V2QCC6-F1
#
_cell.length_a   1.000
_cell.length_b   1.000
_cell.length_c   1.000
_cell.angle_alpha   90.00
_cell.angle_beta   90.00
_cell.angle_gamma   90.00
#
_symmetry.space_group_name_H-M   'P 1'
#
loop_
_entity.id
_entity.type
_entity.pdbx_description
1 polymer ?
#
loop_
_entity_poly.entity_id
_entity_poly.type
_entity_poly.pdbx_seq_one_letter_code
_entity_poly.pdbx_strand_id
1 'polypeptide(L)'
;MTWVLIAGAVALLGAGALVPVLLGRREHSSNDEAIAARSRHNQLGVHVEVLPPTADERAVALLKQARERWVTAGGVLAEARTEEEFDLAERICLEGLDLVARAGR
;
A
#
# COMPACT_ATOMS: atom_id res chain seq x y z
N MET A 1 -14.32 12.30 54.25
CA MET A 1 -14.60 10.97 53.68
C MET A 1 -15.07 11.04 52.22
N THR A 2 -15.96 11.96 51.87
CA THR A 2 -16.48 12.16 50.50
C THR A 2 -15.42 12.55 49.46
N TRP A 3 -14.44 13.37 49.83
CA TRP A 3 -13.36 13.81 48.93
C TRP A 3 -12.45 12.68 48.44
N VAL A 4 -12.22 11.65 49.27
CA VAL A 4 -11.40 10.48 48.91
C VAL A 4 -12.12 9.62 47.87
N LEU A 5 -13.46 9.52 47.98
CA LEU A 5 -14.29 8.78 47.03
C LEU A 5 -14.35 9.50 45.66
N ILE A 6 -14.43 10.83 45.65
CA ILE A 6 -14.42 11.64 44.42
C ILE A 6 -13.08 11.53 43.71
N ALA A 7 -11.96 11.63 44.45
CA ALA A 7 -10.63 11.49 43.88
C ALA A 7 -10.39 10.09 43.28
N GLY A 8 -10.86 9.03 43.96
CA GLY A 8 -10.79 7.66 43.44
C GLY A 8 -11.61 7.44 42.17
N ALA A 9 -12.81 8.02 42.10
CA ALA A 9 -13.68 7.93 40.92
C ALA A 9 -13.08 8.64 39.69
N VAL A 10 -12.47 9.82 39.87
CA VAL A 10 -11.82 10.56 38.78
C VAL A 10 -10.59 9.82 38.26
N ALA A 11 -9.80 9.20 39.14
CA ALA A 11 -8.63 8.41 38.74
C ALA A 11 -9.02 7.16 37.94
N LEU A 12 -10.08 6.45 38.35
CA LEU A 12 -10.61 5.28 37.63
C LEU A 12 -11.16 5.64 36.25
N LEU A 13 -11.88 6.76 36.13
CA LEU A 13 -12.41 7.23 34.85
C LEU A 13 -11.30 7.73 33.90
N GLY A 14 -10.29 8.42 34.43
CA GLY A 14 -9.14 8.87 33.66
C GLY A 14 -8.31 7.70 33.11
N ALA A 15 -8.12 6.64 33.91
CA ALA A 15 -7.42 5.44 33.47
C ALA A 15 -8.20 4.68 32.39
N GLY A 16 -9.53 4.56 32.51
CA GLY A 16 -10.37 3.89 31.52
C GLY A 16 -10.42 4.60 30.16
N ALA A 17 -10.32 5.93 30.14
CA ALA A 17 -10.37 6.72 28.90
C ALA A 17 -9.06 6.67 28.08
N LEU A 18 -7.93 6.33 28.71
CA LEU A 18 -6.61 6.26 28.04
C LEU A 18 -6.34 4.92 27.35
N VAL A 19 -7.04 3.85 27.74
CA VAL A 19 -6.91 2.51 27.15
C VAL A 19 -7.25 2.49 25.64
N PRO A 20 -8.41 3.02 25.17
CA PRO A 20 -8.74 2.98 23.74
C PRO A 20 -7.80 3.83 22.87
N VAL A 21 -7.21 4.90 23.41
CA VAL A 21 -6.27 5.78 22.68
C VAL A 21 -4.93 5.08 22.43
N LEU A 22 -4.49 4.23 23.36
CA LEU A 22 -3.25 3.45 23.21
C LEU A 22 -3.43 2.21 22.35
N LEU A 23 -4.61 1.57 22.37
CA LEU A 23 -4.91 0.41 21.53
C LEU A 23 -5.32 0.78 20.09
N GLY A 24 -5.96 1.93 19.86
CA GLY A 24 -6.40 2.35 18.52
C GLY A 24 -5.27 2.73 17.54
N ARG A 25 -4.02 2.79 18.01
CA ARG A 25 -2.85 3.15 17.19
C ARG A 25 -2.20 1.97 16.45
N ARG A 26 -2.68 0.74 16.63
CA ARG A 26 -1.99 -0.49 16.19
C ARG A 26 -2.55 -1.18 14.95
N GLU A 27 -3.69 -0.77 14.41
CA GLU A 27 -4.40 -1.52 13.34
C GLU A 27 -4.50 -0.82 11.98
N HIS A 28 -3.87 0.35 11.79
CA HIS A 28 -3.92 1.05 10.50
C HIS A 28 -2.76 0.75 9.54
N SER A 29 -1.65 0.17 10.02
CA SER A 29 -0.48 -0.11 9.17
C SER A 29 -0.89 -1.03 8.01
N SER A 30 -1.32 -2.26 8.31
CA SER A 30 -1.76 -3.24 7.31
C SER A 30 -2.71 -2.79 6.21
N ASN A 31 -3.54 -1.77 6.43
CA ASN A 31 -4.42 -1.27 5.39
C ASN A 31 -3.74 -0.25 4.47
N ASP A 32 -2.80 0.54 5.00
CA ASP A 32 -2.09 1.57 4.25
C ASP A 32 -1.20 0.94 3.18
N GLU A 33 -0.43 -0.12 3.50
CA GLU A 33 0.38 -0.82 2.50
C GLU A 33 -0.51 -1.48 1.43
N ALA A 34 -1.64 -2.07 1.83
CA ALA A 34 -2.57 -2.68 0.89
C ALA A 34 -3.23 -1.65 -0.06
N ILE A 35 -3.53 -0.44 0.44
CA ILE A 35 -4.04 0.67 -0.37
C ILE A 35 -2.95 1.18 -1.31
N ALA A 36 -1.72 1.38 -0.81
CA ALA A 36 -0.60 1.84 -1.60
C ALA A 36 -0.31 0.86 -2.76
N ALA A 37 -0.18 -0.43 -2.46
CA ALA A 37 0.11 -1.46 -3.45
C ALA A 37 -1.00 -1.55 -4.54
N ARG A 38 -2.28 -1.53 -4.16
CA ARG A 38 -3.40 -1.53 -5.12
C ARG A 38 -3.45 -0.26 -5.96
N SER A 39 -3.17 0.89 -5.34
CA SER A 39 -3.10 2.18 -6.03
C SER A 39 -1.99 2.18 -7.09
N ARG A 40 -0.79 1.71 -6.74
CA ARG A 40 0.33 1.59 -7.69
C ARG A 40 0.05 0.58 -8.79
N HIS A 41 -0.55 -0.56 -8.47
CA HIS A 41 -0.93 -1.55 -9.46
C HIS A 41 -1.93 -0.99 -10.48
N ASN A 42 -2.92 -0.22 -10.02
CA ASN A 42 -3.87 0.45 -10.91
C ASN A 42 -3.18 1.52 -11.78
N GLN A 43 -2.30 2.34 -11.20
CA GLN A 43 -1.51 3.34 -11.94
C GLN A 43 -0.66 2.68 -13.04
N LEU A 44 0.03 1.58 -12.72
CA LEU A 44 0.82 0.84 -13.70
C LEU A 44 -0.08 0.27 -14.81
N GLY A 45 -1.25 -0.27 -14.45
CA GLY A 45 -2.23 -0.80 -15.40
C GLY A 45 -2.64 0.21 -16.48
N VAL A 46 -2.84 1.47 -16.11
CA VAL A 46 -3.15 2.56 -17.07
C VAL A 46 -2.13 2.66 -18.21
N HIS A 47 -0.87 2.32 -17.95
CA HIS A 47 0.21 2.42 -18.94
C HIS A 47 0.43 1.14 -19.77
N VAL A 48 0.08 -0.04 -19.22
CA VAL A 48 0.54 -1.33 -19.76
C VAL A 48 -0.57 -2.30 -20.13
N GLU A 49 -1.81 -2.04 -19.72
CA GLU A 49 -2.97 -2.86 -20.06
C GLU A 49 -3.22 -2.80 -21.58
N VAL A 50 -3.12 -1.60 -22.16
CA VAL A 50 -3.15 -1.36 -23.60
C VAL A 50 -1.87 -0.65 -24.00
N LEU A 51 -0.97 -1.38 -24.69
CA LEU A 51 0.30 -0.82 -25.12
C LEU A 51 0.10 0.18 -26.28
N PRO A 52 0.61 1.41 -26.17
CA PRO A 52 0.54 2.36 -27.26
C PRO A 52 1.35 1.85 -28.48
N PRO A 53 0.83 2.03 -29.71
CA PRO A 53 1.60 1.73 -30.90
C PRO A 53 2.75 2.74 -31.00
N THR A 54 3.99 2.25 -30.90
CA THR A 54 5.22 3.05 -31.08
C THR A 54 6.18 2.32 -32.02
N ALA A 55 6.90 3.09 -32.84
CA ALA A 55 7.93 2.57 -33.74
C ALA A 55 9.29 2.40 -33.03
N ASP A 56 9.44 2.90 -31.81
CA ASP A 56 10.67 2.73 -31.03
C ASP A 56 10.70 1.34 -30.38
N GLU A 57 11.51 0.44 -30.95
CA GLU A 57 11.71 -0.93 -30.46
C GLU A 57 12.18 -0.98 -29.00
N ARG A 58 12.97 0.00 -28.55
CA ARG A 58 13.43 0.07 -27.17
C ARG A 58 12.27 0.41 -26.24
N ALA A 59 11.43 1.39 -26.60
CA ALA A 59 10.24 1.72 -25.84
C ALA A 59 9.28 0.52 -25.77
N VAL A 60 9.09 -0.21 -26.88
CA VAL A 60 8.29 -1.45 -26.90
C VAL A 60 8.84 -2.48 -25.91
N ALA A 61 10.15 -2.71 -25.90
CA ALA A 61 10.77 -3.68 -25.00
C ALA A 61 10.59 -3.30 -23.52
N LEU A 62 10.76 -2.02 -23.18
CA LEU A 62 10.57 -1.51 -21.82
C LEU A 62 9.10 -1.63 -21.37
N LEU A 63 8.14 -1.30 -22.25
CA LEU A 63 6.73 -1.42 -21.93
C LEU A 63 6.26 -2.88 -21.78
N LYS A 64 6.86 -3.81 -22.53
CA LYS A 64 6.64 -5.25 -22.32
C LYS A 64 7.12 -5.70 -20.95
N GLN A 65 8.32 -5.29 -20.53
CA GLN A 65 8.83 -5.59 -19.19
C GLN A 65 7.96 -4.96 -18.10
N ALA A 66 7.50 -3.72 -18.30
CA ALA A 66 6.57 -3.07 -17.37
C ALA A 66 5.25 -3.85 -17.24
N ARG A 67 4.73 -4.39 -18.35
CA ARG A 67 3.55 -5.27 -18.35
C ARG A 67 3.79 -6.57 -17.59
N GLU A 68 4.97 -7.18 -17.72
CA GLU A 68 5.35 -8.37 -16.94
C GLU A 68 5.36 -8.07 -15.43
N ARG A 69 5.86 -6.89 -15.03
CA ARG A 69 5.80 -6.45 -13.62
C ARG A 69 4.37 -6.26 -13.16
N TRP A 70 3.51 -5.68 -13.98
CA TRP A 70 2.09 -5.52 -13.66
C TRP A 70 1.39 -6.86 -13.42
N VAL A 71 1.57 -7.84 -14.31
CA VAL A 71 1.00 -9.19 -14.15
C VAL A 71 1.54 -9.86 -12.89
N THR A 72 2.86 -9.77 -12.65
CA THR A 72 3.50 -10.36 -11.47
C THR A 72 2.95 -9.73 -10.18
N ALA A 73 2.89 -8.40 -10.11
CA ALA A 73 2.35 -7.69 -8.96
C ALA A 73 0.88 -8.02 -8.73
N GLY A 74 0.08 -8.15 -9.79
CA GLY A 74 -1.32 -8.58 -9.69
C GLY A 74 -1.46 -9.98 -9.10
N GLY A 75 -0.57 -10.91 -9.46
CA GLY A 75 -0.48 -12.24 -8.85
C GLY A 75 -0.17 -12.19 -7.36
N VAL A 76 0.86 -11.42 -6.97
CA VAL A 76 1.23 -11.22 -5.56
C VAL A 76 0.06 -10.60 -4.78
N LEU A 77 -0.60 -9.58 -5.33
CA LEU A 77 -1.75 -8.91 -4.69
C LEU A 77 -2.95 -9.83 -4.47
N ALA A 78 -3.19 -10.79 -5.37
CA ALA A 78 -4.29 -11.73 -5.24
C ALA A 78 -4.11 -12.64 -4.01
N GLU A 79 -2.87 -13.01 -3.72
CA GLU A 79 -2.52 -13.91 -2.63
C GLU A 79 -2.15 -13.19 -1.34
N ALA A 80 -1.76 -11.91 -1.41
CA ALA A 80 -1.29 -11.12 -0.26
C ALA A 80 -2.28 -11.08 0.91
N ARG A 81 -1.78 -11.42 2.09
CA ARG A 81 -2.45 -11.39 3.40
C ARG A 81 -1.63 -10.62 4.45
N THR A 82 -0.34 -10.35 4.20
CA THR A 82 0.53 -9.62 5.13
C THR A 82 1.05 -8.30 4.56
N GLU A 83 1.52 -7.43 5.45
CA GLU A 83 2.16 -6.14 5.12
C GLU A 83 3.33 -6.34 4.16
N GLU A 84 4.20 -7.31 4.43
CA GLU A 84 5.38 -7.59 3.62
C GLU A 84 5.04 -8.03 2.19
N GLU A 85 3.90 -8.72 2.02
CA GLU A 85 3.40 -9.15 0.71
C GLU A 85 2.81 -7.97 -0.08
N PHE A 86 2.12 -7.05 0.60
CA PHE A 86 1.67 -5.80 -0.02
C PHE A 86 2.85 -4.90 -0.39
N ASP A 87 3.85 -4.76 0.48
CA ASP A 87 5.09 -4.06 0.18
C ASP A 87 5.84 -4.66 -1.01
N LEU A 88 5.88 -5.99 -1.09
CA LEU A 88 6.47 -6.68 -2.25
C LEU A 88 5.72 -6.33 -3.53
N ALA A 89 4.39 -6.37 -3.52
CA ALA A 89 3.58 -5.98 -4.66
C ALA A 89 3.80 -4.50 -5.03
N GLU A 90 3.88 -3.59 -4.06
CA GLU A 90 4.16 -2.18 -4.32
C GLU A 90 5.52 -2.00 -4.98
N ARG A 91 6.58 -2.63 -4.47
CA ARG A 91 7.92 -2.56 -5.08
C ARG A 91 7.93 -3.02 -6.53
N ILE A 92 7.27 -4.14 -6.84
CA ILE A 92 7.16 -4.64 -8.21
C ILE A 92 6.43 -3.62 -9.10
N CYS A 93 5.37 -2.98 -8.60
CA CYS A 93 4.67 -1.93 -9.34
C CYS A 93 5.57 -0.71 -9.60
N LEU A 94 6.35 -0.27 -8.62
CA LEU A 94 7.27 0.85 -8.75
C LEU A 94 8.38 0.57 -9.77
N GLU A 95 8.90 -0.66 -9.82
CA GLU A 95 9.85 -1.08 -10.87
C GLU A 95 9.21 -1.01 -12.26
N GLY A 96 7.95 -1.43 -12.40
CA GLY A 96 7.19 -1.27 -13.65
C GLY A 96 7.00 0.20 -14.05
N LEU A 97 6.69 1.07 -13.09
CA LEU A 97 6.53 2.51 -13.35
C LEU A 97 7.84 3.19 -13.75
N ASP A 98 8.99 2.79 -13.20
CA ASP A 98 10.29 3.27 -13.67
C ASP A 98 10.55 2.87 -15.14
N LEU A 99 10.21 1.64 -15.52
CA LEU A 99 10.32 1.18 -16.91
C LEU A 99 9.44 2.00 -17.85
N VAL A 100 8.20 2.30 -17.45
CA VAL A 100 7.31 3.22 -18.20
C VAL A 100 7.94 4.60 -18.33
N ALA A 101 8.44 5.17 -17.23
CA ALA A 101 9.09 6.47 -17.25
C ALA A 101 10.33 6.50 -18.14
N ARG A 102 11.07 5.39 -18.25
CA ARG A 102 12.22 5.23 -19.16
C ARG A 102 11.82 5.06 -20.62
N ALA A 103 10.66 4.48 -20.89
CA ALA A 103 10.15 4.31 -22.25
C ALA A 103 9.67 5.64 -22.86
N GLY A 104 9.26 6.60 -22.02
CA GLY A 104 8.86 7.94 -22.46
C GLY A 104 9.99 8.97 -22.54
N ARG A 105 11.25 8.56 -22.30
CA ARG A 105 12.44 9.44 -22.35
C ARG A 105 13.24 9.25 -23.62
#